data_AF-A0A2V8VIC4-F1
#
_entry.id   AF-A0A2V8VIC4-F1
#
_cell.length_a   1.000
_cell.length_b   1.000
_cell.length_c   1.000
_cell.angle_alpha   90.00
_cell.angle_beta   90.00
_cell.angle_gamma   90.00
#
_symmetry.space_group_name_H-M   'P 1'
#
loop_
_entity.id
_entity.type
_entity.pdbx_description
1 polymer ?
#
loop_
_entity_poly.entity_id
_entity_poly.type
_entity_poly.pdbx_seq_one_letter_code
_entity_poly.pdbx_strand_id
1 'polypeptide(L)'
;MRCIRCFVLAVIGTAILAAETIHLKTRELDPLPDRTAYQASPLKRRTPGNSHYLVQFERQVNAETFRQLGERGITVTGYLPRTALMIAAPDDFSLDGMPVRWVGRLESHDKISPLVVTRTAAARGQRVYVVEFHSDVDMQEARALVKEHGLRLVENADAGAHRLLVSGPFGSLSRLASWDEVAYIFSASPELIAHVPVRACAGAVVQETTVAQYSGPGYPWPATNGLTLAYVFSRLTEKIPSASAQSEMLRAFNEWSKAANVNFTAGTNAQASRTMNILFARGPHGDAYPFDGPGGVLAHTFYPAPANPEPIAGDMHLDDDERWQVGANTDLFSAVLHETGHALGLMHTDNPADVMYPYYRLQTHLGAGDIAVVQAMYGTRDGSAPAQPPAPPSLPLFLTIENSADTTTTTAPSISFSGTASGGTGPVRVAWRTSTGLTGAATGSASWNIPAVPLNIGGNQITITATDAASDTVSQLLSVMRQQPPTAAPPTNPAPPTKPTIPTSPAPTPAPAAPTTPATPVLPTPQPPRSPGDRTPPWLLITYPGSSIIATSASAISLQGLAADNVGVTWVTWKTSTGTSGRAIGTMNWVAGSIPLLYGNNVVTIRAFDAAGNSSWRCVTVVRR
;
A
#
# COMPACT_ATOMS: atom_id res chain seq x y z
N MET A 1 24.24 53.90 -44.93
CA MET A 1 23.29 53.24 -44.00
C MET A 1 23.44 51.73 -44.14
N ARG A 2 24.04 51.06 -43.16
CA ARG A 2 24.31 49.60 -43.17
C ARG A 2 23.10 48.88 -42.56
N CYS A 3 22.45 48.01 -43.33
CA CYS A 3 21.51 47.01 -42.80
C CYS A 3 22.29 45.71 -42.61
N ILE A 4 22.58 45.34 -41.36
CA ILE A 4 23.11 44.03 -40.99
C ILE A 4 21.91 43.18 -40.57
N ARG A 5 21.59 42.15 -41.36
CA ARG A 5 20.65 41.09 -40.98
C ARG A 5 21.32 40.18 -39.94
N CYS A 6 20.85 40.21 -38.71
CA CYS A 6 21.19 39.20 -37.70
C CYS A 6 20.48 37.88 -38.04
N PHE A 7 21.25 36.86 -38.44
CA PHE A 7 20.81 35.47 -38.39
C PHE A 7 21.08 34.96 -36.97
N VAL A 8 20.02 34.73 -36.19
CA VAL A 8 20.09 33.99 -34.94
C VAL A 8 20.07 32.51 -35.30
N LEU A 9 21.22 31.84 -35.22
CA LEU A 9 21.28 30.38 -35.23
C LEU A 9 20.79 29.89 -33.86
N ALA A 10 19.55 29.37 -33.81
CA ALA A 10 19.08 28.60 -32.66
C ALA A 10 19.77 27.22 -32.69
N VAL A 11 20.86 27.08 -31.93
CA VAL A 11 21.41 25.76 -31.63
C VAL A 11 20.47 25.09 -30.63
N ILE A 12 19.55 24.27 -31.13
CA ILE A 12 18.83 23.30 -30.30
C ILE A 12 19.84 22.20 -29.96
N GLY A 13 20.60 22.41 -28.89
CA GLY A 13 21.40 21.36 -28.27
C GLY A 13 20.43 20.35 -27.65
N THR A 14 20.25 19.21 -28.31
CA THR A 14 19.70 18.03 -27.65
C THR A 14 20.77 17.56 -26.67
N ALA A 15 20.58 17.86 -25.39
CA ALA A 15 21.41 17.29 -24.33
C ALA A 15 21.21 15.76 -24.37
N ILE A 16 22.19 15.05 -24.91
CA ILE A 16 22.29 13.60 -24.76
C ILE A 16 22.63 13.39 -23.29
N LEU A 17 21.65 13.01 -22.47
CA LEU A 17 21.90 12.57 -21.10
C LEU A 17 22.84 11.34 -21.21
N ALA A 18 24.05 11.45 -20.66
CA ALA A 18 24.92 10.29 -20.49
C ALA A 18 24.17 9.25 -19.65
N ALA A 19 24.25 7.97 -20.03
CA ALA A 19 23.60 6.94 -19.21
C ALA A 19 24.22 6.92 -17.80
N GLU A 20 23.35 6.78 -16.82
CA GLU A 20 23.55 7.04 -15.39
C GLU A 20 24.08 5.80 -14.65
N THR A 21 24.83 6.03 -13.58
CA THR A 21 25.39 4.99 -12.70
C THR A 21 24.27 4.07 -12.17
N ILE A 22 24.52 2.76 -12.19
CA ILE A 22 23.64 1.77 -11.57
C ILE A 22 24.00 1.69 -10.08
N HIS A 23 23.06 2.09 -9.24
CA HIS A 23 23.20 2.10 -7.79
C HIS A 23 22.78 0.73 -7.22
N LEU A 24 23.74 -0.06 -6.73
CA LEU A 24 23.48 -1.25 -5.92
C LEU A 24 23.78 -0.95 -4.44
N LYS A 25 23.21 -1.73 -3.52
CA LYS A 25 23.53 -1.60 -2.08
C LYS A 25 25.00 -1.83 -1.76
N THR A 26 25.69 -2.57 -2.60
CA THR A 26 27.09 -3.01 -2.41
C THR A 26 28.09 -2.09 -3.08
N ARG A 27 27.71 -1.44 -4.19
CA ARG A 27 28.60 -0.60 -5.00
C ARG A 27 27.84 0.23 -6.03
N GLU A 28 28.56 1.22 -6.55
CA GLU A 28 28.20 1.99 -7.73
C GLU A 28 28.78 1.32 -8.98
N LEU A 29 27.96 1.15 -10.00
CA LEU A 29 28.32 0.55 -11.29
C LEU A 29 28.21 1.61 -12.40
N ASP A 30 29.34 2.06 -12.94
CA ASP A 30 29.40 2.85 -14.17
C ASP A 30 29.96 1.99 -15.30
N PRO A 31 29.13 1.14 -15.93
CA PRO A 31 29.63 0.23 -16.93
C PRO A 31 30.01 0.97 -18.21
N LEU A 32 31.20 0.65 -18.72
CA LEU A 32 31.56 0.92 -20.10
C LEU A 32 30.59 0.17 -21.02
N PRO A 33 30.23 0.72 -22.20
CA PRO A 33 29.37 0.02 -23.14
C PRO A 33 29.96 -1.35 -23.52
N ASP A 34 29.33 -2.41 -23.04
CA ASP A 34 29.73 -3.79 -23.28
C ASP A 34 28.47 -4.68 -23.29
N ARG A 35 28.25 -5.34 -24.42
CA ARG A 35 27.15 -6.28 -24.64
C ARG A 35 27.61 -7.74 -24.64
N THR A 36 28.86 -8.00 -24.26
CA THR A 36 29.50 -9.33 -24.25
C THR A 36 29.96 -9.75 -22.86
N ALA A 37 30.04 -8.83 -21.89
CA ALA A 37 30.46 -9.11 -20.51
C ALA A 37 29.75 -10.31 -19.87
N TYR A 38 28.47 -10.53 -20.18
CA TYR A 38 27.70 -11.65 -19.63
C TYR A 38 28.14 -13.04 -20.15
N GLN A 39 28.87 -13.11 -21.27
CA GLN A 39 29.34 -14.36 -21.87
C GLN A 39 30.61 -14.90 -21.18
N ALA A 40 31.32 -14.08 -20.40
CA ALA A 40 32.64 -14.39 -19.86
C ALA A 40 32.63 -15.21 -18.56
N SER A 41 31.47 -15.52 -17.98
CA SER A 41 31.36 -16.34 -16.76
C SER A 41 30.28 -17.39 -16.92
N PRO A 42 30.51 -18.68 -16.63
CA PRO A 42 29.41 -19.63 -16.55
C PRO A 42 28.59 -19.35 -15.28
N LEU A 43 27.27 -19.15 -15.42
CA LEU A 43 26.37 -19.13 -14.27
C LEU A 43 26.29 -20.53 -13.68
N LYS A 44 26.47 -20.64 -12.36
CA LYS A 44 26.04 -21.84 -11.65
C LYS A 44 24.53 -21.78 -11.56
N ARG A 45 23.87 -22.71 -12.24
CA ARG A 45 22.44 -22.96 -12.16
C ARG A 45 22.24 -24.42 -11.88
N ARG A 46 21.25 -24.73 -11.07
CA ARG A 46 20.90 -26.08 -10.68
C ARG A 46 20.01 -26.72 -11.73
N THR A 47 19.14 -25.94 -12.37
CA THR A 47 18.30 -26.38 -13.50
C THR A 47 18.55 -25.52 -14.75
N PRO A 48 18.65 -26.10 -15.95
CA PRO A 48 18.69 -25.33 -17.20
C PRO A 48 17.41 -24.51 -17.41
N GLY A 49 17.52 -23.31 -17.99
CA GLY A 49 16.36 -22.43 -18.19
C GLY A 49 16.77 -20.99 -18.45
N ASN A 50 16.05 -20.06 -17.82
CA ASN A 50 16.40 -18.64 -17.87
C ASN A 50 17.59 -18.33 -16.95
N SER A 51 18.30 -17.27 -17.26
CA SER A 51 19.37 -16.68 -16.45
C SER A 51 19.03 -15.22 -16.16
N HIS A 52 19.55 -14.70 -15.05
CA HIS A 52 19.29 -13.33 -14.61
C HIS A 52 20.39 -12.35 -15.01
N TYR A 53 19.98 -11.24 -15.62
CA TYR A 53 20.89 -10.22 -16.13
C TYR A 53 20.45 -8.82 -15.73
N LEU A 54 21.43 -7.98 -15.40
CA LEU A 54 21.26 -6.54 -15.35
C LEU A 54 21.46 -5.97 -16.75
N VAL A 55 20.47 -5.23 -17.24
CA VAL A 55 20.51 -4.56 -18.54
C VAL A 55 20.35 -3.07 -18.33
N GLN A 56 21.33 -2.30 -18.79
CA GLN A 56 21.28 -0.84 -18.81
C GLN A 56 20.94 -0.35 -20.22
N PHE A 57 19.98 0.55 -20.30
CA PHE A 57 19.56 1.20 -21.54
C PHE A 57 20.22 2.57 -21.68
N GLU A 58 20.36 3.04 -22.94
CA GLU A 58 20.90 4.36 -23.26
C GLU A 58 20.00 5.50 -22.77
N ARG A 59 18.72 5.22 -22.54
CA ARG A 59 17.68 6.19 -22.15
C ARG A 59 16.77 5.59 -21.10
N GLN A 60 15.92 6.44 -20.52
CA GLN A 60 14.92 6.01 -19.55
C GLN A 60 14.07 4.87 -20.12
N VAL A 61 13.89 3.83 -19.31
CA VAL A 61 13.05 2.67 -19.66
C VAL A 61 11.60 3.14 -19.77
N ASN A 62 10.93 2.77 -20.84
CA ASN A 62 9.52 3.08 -21.09
C ASN A 62 8.75 1.80 -21.46
N ALA A 63 7.43 1.90 -21.56
CA ALA A 63 6.56 0.75 -21.85
C ALA A 63 6.93 0.00 -23.15
N GLU A 64 7.47 0.71 -24.15
CA GLU A 64 7.92 0.09 -25.41
C GLU A 64 9.13 -0.83 -25.18
N THR A 65 10.02 -0.50 -24.24
CA THR A 65 11.11 -1.40 -23.81
C THR A 65 10.55 -2.70 -23.21
N PHE A 66 9.58 -2.63 -22.29
CA PHE A 66 8.97 -3.82 -21.68
C PHE A 66 8.29 -4.70 -22.73
N ARG A 67 7.55 -4.09 -23.67
CA ARG A 67 6.92 -4.80 -24.80
C ARG A 67 7.95 -5.55 -25.64
N GLN A 68 9.03 -4.88 -26.03
CA GLN A 68 10.09 -5.49 -26.85
C GLN A 68 10.80 -6.65 -26.14
N LEU A 69 11.01 -6.55 -24.82
CA LEU A 69 11.57 -7.65 -24.02
C LEU A 69 10.59 -8.84 -24.00
N GLY A 70 9.32 -8.59 -23.72
CA GLY A 70 8.28 -9.64 -23.68
C GLY A 70 8.13 -10.38 -25.02
N GLU A 71 8.17 -9.68 -26.15
CA GLU A 71 8.12 -10.29 -27.49
C GLU A 71 9.31 -11.21 -27.79
N ARG A 72 10.41 -11.05 -27.06
CA ARG A 72 11.63 -11.88 -27.17
C ARG A 72 11.66 -13.01 -26.13
N GLY A 73 10.57 -13.22 -25.40
CA GLY A 73 10.52 -14.20 -24.30
C GLY A 73 11.34 -13.79 -23.08
N ILE A 74 11.72 -12.51 -22.98
CA ILE A 74 12.48 -11.98 -21.84
C ILE A 74 11.49 -11.42 -20.82
N THR A 75 11.63 -11.86 -19.56
CA THR A 75 10.78 -11.40 -18.45
C THR A 75 11.53 -10.35 -17.64
N VAL A 76 10.88 -9.23 -17.29
CA VAL A 76 11.46 -8.26 -16.35
C VAL A 76 11.13 -8.70 -14.92
N THR A 77 12.15 -8.95 -14.10
CA THR A 77 12.01 -9.46 -12.73
C THR A 77 12.37 -8.44 -11.66
N GLY A 78 12.86 -7.27 -12.06
CA GLY A 78 13.05 -6.15 -11.15
C GLY A 78 13.46 -4.87 -11.86
N TYR A 79 13.19 -3.74 -11.22
CA TYR A 79 13.55 -2.43 -11.72
C TYR A 79 14.70 -1.83 -10.91
N LEU A 80 15.69 -1.25 -11.58
CA LEU A 80 16.74 -0.44 -10.96
C LEU A 80 16.59 0.97 -11.53
N PRO A 81 15.95 1.90 -10.81
CA PRO A 81 15.36 3.04 -11.48
C PRO A 81 16.20 3.87 -12.43
N ARG A 82 15.44 4.44 -13.39
CA ARG A 82 15.81 5.24 -14.57
C ARG A 82 16.15 4.41 -15.79
N THR A 83 17.31 3.77 -15.83
CA THR A 83 17.83 3.17 -17.08
C THR A 83 18.16 1.68 -16.98
N ALA A 84 18.01 1.04 -15.82
CA ALA A 84 18.44 -0.35 -15.63
C ALA A 84 17.27 -1.28 -15.23
N LEU A 85 17.30 -2.50 -15.77
CA LEU A 85 16.36 -3.57 -15.46
C LEU A 85 17.10 -4.82 -15.04
N MET A 86 16.49 -5.61 -14.17
CA MET A 86 16.79 -7.02 -14.04
C MET A 86 15.84 -7.82 -14.92
N ILE A 87 16.41 -8.70 -15.74
CA ILE A 87 15.66 -9.57 -16.64
C ILE A 87 15.98 -11.03 -16.39
N ALA A 88 15.01 -11.90 -16.61
CA ALA A 88 15.17 -13.33 -16.80
C ALA A 88 15.08 -13.63 -18.30
N ALA A 89 16.13 -14.23 -18.87
CA ALA A 89 16.23 -14.48 -20.30
C ALA A 89 16.75 -15.90 -20.60
N PRO A 90 16.28 -16.54 -21.69
CA PRO A 90 16.80 -17.83 -22.12
C PRO A 90 18.25 -17.71 -22.57
N ASP A 91 18.98 -18.83 -22.67
CA ASP A 91 20.42 -18.82 -22.97
C ASP A 91 20.78 -18.24 -24.35
N ASP A 92 19.83 -18.22 -25.29
CA ASP A 92 19.97 -17.75 -26.67
C ASP A 92 19.27 -16.41 -26.94
N PHE A 93 18.91 -15.66 -25.90
CA PHE A 93 18.26 -14.35 -26.04
C PHE A 93 19.11 -13.34 -26.83
N SER A 94 18.45 -12.42 -27.54
CA SER A 94 19.09 -11.31 -28.24
C SER A 94 18.48 -9.97 -27.83
N LEU A 95 19.34 -8.97 -27.67
CA LEU A 95 18.99 -7.57 -27.44
C LEU A 95 19.25 -6.71 -28.68
N ASP A 96 19.38 -7.34 -29.85
CA ASP A 96 19.61 -6.63 -31.11
C ASP A 96 18.44 -5.70 -31.46
N GLY A 97 18.79 -4.54 -31.99
CA GLY A 97 17.85 -3.46 -32.28
C GLY A 97 17.34 -2.70 -31.06
N MET A 98 17.73 -3.08 -29.84
CA MET A 98 17.36 -2.37 -28.61
C MET A 98 18.44 -1.34 -28.22
N PRO A 99 18.06 -0.20 -27.60
CA PRO A 99 19.00 0.84 -27.16
C PRO A 99 19.69 0.43 -25.84
N VAL A 100 20.34 -0.72 -25.84
CA VAL A 100 21.06 -1.28 -24.69
C VAL A 100 22.49 -0.76 -24.66
N ARG A 101 22.88 -0.12 -23.56
CA ARG A 101 24.25 0.33 -23.34
C ARG A 101 25.13 -0.79 -22.80
N TRP A 102 24.62 -1.54 -21.83
CA TRP A 102 25.40 -2.55 -21.12
C TRP A 102 24.54 -3.72 -20.66
N VAL A 103 25.14 -4.91 -20.60
CA VAL A 103 24.54 -6.12 -20.05
C VAL A 103 25.55 -6.85 -19.20
N GLY A 104 25.17 -7.19 -17.97
CA GLY A 104 25.99 -7.99 -17.08
C GLY A 104 25.16 -8.79 -16.11
N ARG A 105 25.81 -9.32 -15.08
CA ARG A 105 25.21 -10.16 -14.05
C ARG A 105 25.57 -9.63 -12.67
N LEU A 106 24.74 -9.92 -11.69
CA LEU A 106 25.10 -9.70 -10.28
C LEU A 106 26.19 -10.67 -9.88
N GLU A 107 27.27 -10.16 -9.31
CA GLU A 107 28.31 -11.00 -8.72
C GLU A 107 27.87 -11.52 -7.34
N SER A 108 28.52 -12.59 -6.87
CA SER A 108 28.20 -13.16 -5.55
C SER A 108 28.28 -12.14 -4.40
N HIS A 109 29.13 -11.13 -4.51
CA HIS A 109 29.27 -10.09 -3.51
C HIS A 109 28.15 -9.03 -3.63
N ASP A 110 27.58 -8.81 -4.81
CA ASP A 110 26.44 -7.91 -5.03
C ASP A 110 25.14 -8.48 -4.44
N LYS A 111 25.09 -9.81 -4.29
CA LYS A 111 23.94 -10.56 -3.76
C LYS A 111 23.93 -10.64 -2.24
N ILE A 112 24.89 -10.05 -1.52
CA ILE A 112 24.98 -10.13 -0.06
C ILE A 112 25.05 -8.74 0.54
N SER A 113 24.12 -8.45 1.45
CA SER A 113 24.07 -7.20 2.19
C SER A 113 25.40 -6.85 2.86
N PRO A 114 25.88 -5.59 2.72
CA PRO A 114 27.04 -5.11 3.47
C PRO A 114 26.89 -5.23 4.99
N LEU A 115 25.66 -5.18 5.51
CA LEU A 115 25.38 -5.35 6.94
C LEU A 115 25.61 -6.79 7.41
N VAL A 116 25.42 -7.77 6.53
CA VAL A 116 25.75 -9.17 6.81
C VAL A 116 27.27 -9.33 6.92
N VAL A 117 28.01 -8.77 5.96
CA VAL A 117 29.48 -8.85 5.92
C VAL A 117 30.09 -8.16 7.14
N THR A 118 29.72 -6.92 7.43
CA THR A 118 30.26 -6.14 8.55
C THR A 118 29.95 -6.76 9.91
N ARG A 119 28.71 -7.24 10.13
CA ARG A 119 28.37 -7.91 11.39
C ARG A 119 29.17 -9.20 11.57
N THR A 120 29.53 -9.95 10.52
CA THR A 120 30.26 -11.23 10.69
C THR A 120 31.61 -11.08 11.38
N ALA A 121 32.23 -9.90 11.27
CA ALA A 121 33.44 -9.57 12.01
C ALA A 121 33.22 -9.34 13.52
N ALA A 122 31.98 -9.05 13.97
CA ALA A 122 31.71 -8.44 15.27
C ALA A 122 30.94 -9.27 16.32
N ALA A 123 30.28 -10.40 15.98
CA ALA A 123 29.38 -11.07 16.93
C ALA A 123 29.41 -12.61 16.93
N ARG A 124 29.40 -13.19 18.14
CA ARG A 124 29.21 -14.63 18.44
C ARG A 124 27.71 -14.90 18.69
N GLY A 125 27.02 -15.53 17.75
CA GLY A 125 25.60 -15.90 17.87
C GLY A 125 25.11 -16.63 16.61
N GLN A 126 24.03 -17.42 16.73
CA GLN A 126 23.43 -18.11 15.59
C GLN A 126 22.73 -17.08 14.69
N ARG A 127 23.27 -16.89 13.49
CA ARG A 127 22.78 -15.89 12.54
C ARG A 127 21.78 -16.53 11.61
N VAL A 128 20.60 -15.92 11.56
CA VAL A 128 19.55 -16.27 10.61
C VAL A 128 19.51 -15.17 9.55
N TYR A 129 19.39 -15.58 8.30
CA TYR A 129 19.42 -14.73 7.13
C TYR A 129 18.17 -14.96 6.32
N VAL A 130 17.68 -13.93 5.66
CA VAL A 130 16.69 -14.07 4.59
C VAL A 130 17.46 -14.22 3.29
N VAL A 131 17.20 -15.31 2.58
CA VAL A 131 17.68 -15.53 1.20
C VAL A 131 16.48 -15.34 0.28
N GLU A 132 16.57 -14.32 -0.56
CA GLU A 132 15.62 -14.04 -1.63
C GLU A 132 16.09 -14.71 -2.91
N PHE A 133 15.17 -15.41 -3.54
CA PHE A 133 15.35 -16.04 -4.83
C PHE A 133 14.61 -15.23 -5.90
N HIS A 134 15.05 -15.34 -7.15
CA HIS A 134 14.31 -14.72 -8.24
C HIS A 134 12.89 -15.30 -8.34
N SER A 135 11.94 -14.48 -8.81
CA SER A 135 10.51 -14.82 -8.77
C SER A 135 10.11 -15.99 -9.66
N ASP A 136 10.95 -16.35 -10.63
CA ASP A 136 10.78 -17.50 -11.52
C ASP A 136 11.46 -18.78 -11.02
N VAL A 137 12.14 -18.74 -9.87
CA VAL A 137 12.79 -19.91 -9.25
C VAL A 137 11.77 -20.78 -8.51
N ASP A 138 11.79 -22.09 -8.79
CA ASP A 138 11.00 -23.06 -8.05
C ASP A 138 11.51 -23.19 -6.60
N MET A 139 10.60 -23.03 -5.63
CA MET A 139 10.98 -23.02 -4.21
C MET A 139 11.39 -24.38 -3.65
N GLN A 140 11.04 -25.49 -4.28
CA GLN A 140 11.59 -26.81 -3.94
C GLN A 140 13.05 -26.90 -4.36
N GLU A 141 13.38 -26.34 -5.52
CA GLU A 141 14.76 -26.20 -5.98
C GLU A 141 15.57 -25.27 -5.06
N ALA A 142 15.03 -24.09 -4.72
CA ALA A 142 15.66 -23.17 -3.77
C ALA A 142 15.97 -23.87 -2.43
N ARG A 143 15.03 -24.65 -1.90
CA ARG A 143 15.20 -25.44 -0.67
C ARG A 143 16.27 -26.52 -0.81
N ALA A 144 16.34 -27.19 -1.96
CA ALA A 144 17.39 -28.18 -2.23
C ALA A 144 18.76 -27.50 -2.25
N LEU A 145 18.88 -26.37 -2.95
CA LEU A 145 20.12 -25.60 -3.06
C LEU A 145 20.62 -25.14 -1.68
N VAL A 146 19.74 -24.63 -0.81
CA VAL A 146 20.10 -24.27 0.58
C VAL A 146 20.68 -25.47 1.33
N LYS A 147 20.03 -26.64 1.26
CA LYS A 147 20.48 -27.86 1.95
C LYS A 147 21.82 -28.38 1.42
N GLU A 148 22.02 -28.37 0.10
CA GLU A 148 23.26 -28.77 -0.57
C GLU A 148 24.46 -27.91 -0.11
N HIS A 149 24.21 -26.66 0.27
CA HIS A 149 25.24 -25.75 0.81
C HIS A 149 25.48 -25.90 2.33
N GLY A 150 24.84 -26.88 2.98
CA GLY A 150 24.98 -27.14 4.41
C GLY A 150 24.32 -26.08 5.30
N LEU A 151 23.34 -25.34 4.75
CA LEU A 151 22.56 -24.36 5.50
C LEU A 151 21.28 -25.01 6.04
N ARG A 152 20.89 -24.66 7.26
CA ARG A 152 19.67 -25.14 7.91
C ARG A 152 18.53 -24.19 7.63
N LEU A 153 17.44 -24.71 7.07
CA LEU A 153 16.19 -23.98 6.91
C LEU A 153 15.55 -23.67 8.27
N VAL A 154 15.04 -22.45 8.39
CA VAL A 154 14.18 -22.01 9.50
C VAL A 154 12.83 -21.73 8.86
N GLU A 155 11.87 -22.65 9.03
CA GLU A 155 10.56 -22.50 8.38
C GLU A 155 9.81 -21.30 8.94
N ASN A 156 9.35 -20.38 8.09
CA ASN A 156 8.44 -19.32 8.50
C ASN A 156 7.56 -18.95 7.30
N ALA A 157 6.24 -19.01 7.48
CA ALA A 157 5.28 -18.69 6.43
C ALA A 157 5.31 -17.21 6.03
N ASP A 158 5.73 -16.34 6.94
CA ASP A 158 5.74 -14.88 6.75
C ASP A 158 7.00 -14.39 6.02
N ALA A 159 7.93 -15.29 5.66
CA ALA A 159 9.10 -14.94 4.87
C ALA A 159 8.73 -14.42 3.46
N GLY A 160 7.56 -14.80 2.93
CA GLY A 160 7.13 -14.48 1.57
C GLY A 160 7.43 -15.59 0.56
N ALA A 161 6.78 -15.53 -0.60
CA ALA A 161 6.71 -16.63 -1.56
C ALA A 161 8.08 -17.07 -2.13
N HIS A 162 9.01 -16.13 -2.34
CA HIS A 162 10.30 -16.39 -2.97
C HIS A 162 11.49 -16.23 -2.01
N ARG A 163 11.25 -16.46 -0.71
CA ARG A 163 12.24 -16.20 0.34
C ARG A 163 12.31 -17.35 1.32
N LEU A 164 13.53 -17.65 1.78
CA LEU A 164 13.79 -18.66 2.80
C LEU A 164 14.60 -18.06 3.94
N LEU A 165 14.24 -18.39 5.18
CA LEU A 165 15.12 -18.14 6.31
C LEU A 165 16.12 -19.29 6.44
N VAL A 166 17.39 -18.94 6.55
CA VAL A 166 18.48 -19.91 6.62
C VAL A 166 19.41 -19.56 7.77
N SER A 167 19.98 -20.59 8.39
CA SER A 167 21.01 -20.44 9.41
C SER A 167 22.22 -21.30 9.08
N GLY A 168 23.42 -20.76 9.31
CA GLY A 168 24.66 -21.46 9.04
C GLY A 168 25.85 -20.52 8.90
N PRO A 169 27.02 -21.06 8.55
CA PRO A 169 28.25 -20.28 8.46
C PRO A 169 28.22 -19.35 7.24
N PHE A 170 28.81 -18.16 7.38
CA PHE A 170 28.90 -17.17 6.31
C PHE A 170 29.55 -17.72 5.03
N GLY A 171 30.57 -18.57 5.15
CA GLY A 171 31.19 -19.21 3.99
C GLY A 171 30.23 -20.06 3.15
N SER A 172 29.23 -20.70 3.76
CA SER A 172 28.18 -21.42 3.03
C SER A 172 27.22 -20.47 2.32
N LEU A 173 26.86 -19.34 2.95
CA LEU A 173 26.04 -18.30 2.32
C LEU A 173 26.73 -17.67 1.12
N SER A 174 28.03 -17.39 1.25
CA SER A 174 28.84 -16.82 0.17
C SER A 174 28.91 -17.76 -1.04
N ARG A 175 29.01 -19.07 -0.81
CA ARG A 175 28.93 -20.07 -1.90
C ARG A 175 27.52 -20.15 -2.50
N LEU A 176 26.48 -20.11 -1.67
CA LEU A 176 25.08 -20.09 -2.14
C LEU A 176 24.81 -18.87 -3.03
N ALA A 177 25.29 -17.68 -2.63
CA ALA A 177 25.17 -16.45 -3.43
C ALA A 177 25.90 -16.50 -4.80
N SER A 178 26.77 -17.49 -5.04
CA SER A 178 27.40 -17.67 -6.36
C SER A 178 26.50 -18.33 -7.41
N TRP A 179 25.27 -18.72 -7.04
CA TRP A 179 24.27 -19.31 -7.91
C TRP A 179 23.31 -18.26 -8.47
N ASP A 180 22.82 -18.48 -9.69
CA ASP A 180 21.92 -17.54 -10.37
C ASP A 180 20.62 -17.33 -9.59
N GLU A 181 20.05 -18.42 -9.10
CA GLU A 181 18.74 -18.51 -8.45
C GLU A 181 18.60 -17.54 -7.26
N VAL A 182 19.71 -17.22 -6.61
CA VAL A 182 19.76 -16.29 -5.47
C VAL A 182 19.76 -14.85 -5.99
N ALA A 183 18.71 -14.10 -5.67
CA ALA A 183 18.61 -12.68 -5.98
C ALA A 183 19.35 -11.83 -4.94
N TYR A 184 19.13 -12.09 -3.64
CA TYR A 184 19.74 -11.29 -2.58
C TYR A 184 19.74 -11.97 -1.20
N ILE A 185 20.67 -11.61 -0.31
CA ILE A 185 20.80 -12.13 1.05
C ILE A 185 20.96 -11.00 2.05
N PHE A 186 20.11 -10.96 3.08
CA PHE A 186 20.15 -9.96 4.13
C PHE A 186 19.85 -10.55 5.52
N SER A 187 19.99 -9.74 6.57
CA SER A 187 19.79 -10.20 7.95
C SER A 187 18.30 -10.41 8.24
N ALA A 188 17.93 -11.53 8.87
CA ALA A 188 16.58 -11.72 9.37
C ALA A 188 16.31 -10.85 10.61
N SER A 189 15.06 -10.39 10.74
CA SER A 189 14.63 -9.65 11.93
C SER A 189 14.38 -10.58 13.12
N PRO A 190 14.42 -10.07 14.35
CA PRO A 190 14.04 -10.84 15.54
C PRO A 190 12.63 -11.43 15.45
N GLU A 191 11.67 -10.71 14.87
CA GLU A 191 10.28 -11.13 14.70
C GLU A 191 10.17 -12.36 13.78
N LEU A 192 10.86 -12.33 12.63
CA LEU A 192 10.93 -13.48 11.72
C LEU A 192 11.58 -14.71 12.37
N ILE A 193 12.60 -14.49 13.20
CA ILE A 193 13.29 -15.57 13.93
C ILE A 193 12.38 -16.15 15.02
N ALA A 194 11.61 -15.30 15.69
CA ALA A 194 10.73 -15.66 16.79
C ALA A 194 9.32 -16.12 16.34
N HIS A 195 9.06 -16.16 15.02
CA HIS A 195 7.73 -16.44 14.46
C HIS A 195 6.64 -15.48 14.98
N VAL A 196 7.03 -14.24 15.28
CA VAL A 196 6.06 -13.17 15.51
C VAL A 196 5.48 -12.81 14.14
N PRO A 197 4.15 -12.74 13.99
CA PRO A 197 3.54 -12.44 12.70
C PRO A 197 4.07 -11.15 12.08
N VAL A 198 4.48 -11.21 10.82
CA VAL A 198 4.90 -10.05 10.03
C VAL A 198 4.32 -10.12 8.62
N ARG A 199 4.29 -8.98 7.94
CA ARG A 199 3.83 -8.89 6.54
C ARG A 199 4.94 -8.33 5.69
N ALA A 200 5.24 -8.99 4.57
CA ALA A 200 6.25 -8.48 3.64
C ALA A 200 5.67 -7.28 2.85
N CYS A 201 6.46 -6.21 2.72
CA CYS A 201 6.24 -5.20 1.71
C CYS A 201 6.77 -5.74 0.38
N ALA A 202 5.97 -5.65 -0.69
CA ALA A 202 6.40 -6.01 -2.05
C ALA A 202 7.47 -5.04 -2.60
N GLY A 203 7.64 -3.90 -1.94
CA GLY A 203 8.45 -2.76 -2.37
C GLY A 203 7.62 -1.79 -3.20
N ALA A 204 8.11 -0.56 -3.31
CA ALA A 204 7.45 0.43 -4.14
C ALA A 204 7.54 0.11 -5.63
N VAL A 205 6.53 0.60 -6.32
CA VAL A 205 6.10 0.17 -7.63
C VAL A 205 6.58 1.15 -8.69
N VAL A 206 7.18 0.63 -9.77
CA VAL A 206 7.54 1.42 -10.95
C VAL A 206 7.09 0.74 -12.24
N GLN A 207 6.27 1.45 -13.02
CA GLN A 207 5.78 0.97 -14.31
C GLN A 207 5.07 -0.38 -14.22
N GLU A 208 5.74 -1.48 -14.61
CA GLU A 208 5.20 -2.86 -14.67
C GLU A 208 5.83 -3.80 -13.62
N THR A 209 6.71 -3.32 -12.74
CA THR A 209 7.36 -4.16 -11.72
C THR A 209 7.74 -3.36 -10.46
N THR A 210 8.32 -4.03 -9.45
CA THR A 210 8.82 -3.40 -8.22
C THR A 210 10.32 -3.11 -8.31
N VAL A 211 10.79 -2.17 -7.48
CA VAL A 211 12.22 -1.93 -7.36
C VAL A 211 12.90 -3.11 -6.69
N ALA A 212 14.02 -3.55 -7.28
CA ALA A 212 14.72 -4.73 -6.82
C ALA A 212 15.37 -4.51 -5.44
N GLN A 213 15.33 -5.53 -4.58
CA GLN A 213 15.83 -5.46 -3.19
C GLN A 213 17.31 -5.11 -3.06
N TYR A 214 18.14 -5.37 -4.08
CA TYR A 214 19.58 -5.04 -4.10
C TYR A 214 19.89 -3.65 -4.68
N SER A 215 18.89 -2.88 -5.09
CA SER A 215 19.07 -1.50 -5.55
C SER A 215 19.45 -0.57 -4.38
N GLY A 216 20.18 0.52 -4.69
CA GLY A 216 20.83 1.46 -3.75
C GLY A 216 19.91 2.20 -2.77
N PRO A 217 20.22 3.44 -2.33
CA PRO A 217 19.50 4.04 -1.19
C PRO A 217 18.23 4.85 -1.52
N GLY A 218 18.07 5.43 -2.73
CA GLY A 218 16.75 5.87 -3.17
C GLY A 218 16.68 6.78 -4.40
N TYR A 219 15.47 7.24 -4.68
CA TYR A 219 15.07 8.04 -5.84
C TYR A 219 14.28 9.27 -5.39
N PRO A 220 14.97 10.32 -4.95
CA PRO A 220 14.30 11.46 -4.34
C PRO A 220 13.56 12.30 -5.38
N TRP A 221 12.47 12.93 -4.94
CA TRP A 221 11.90 14.11 -5.57
C TRP A 221 12.99 15.16 -5.88
N PRO A 222 12.92 15.85 -7.04
CA PRO A 222 13.75 17.01 -7.30
C PRO A 222 13.50 18.11 -6.25
N ALA A 223 14.49 18.39 -5.41
CA ALA A 223 14.40 19.38 -4.34
C ALA A 223 15.72 20.16 -4.23
N THR A 224 15.65 21.48 -4.11
CA THR A 224 16.84 22.35 -3.97
C THR A 224 16.98 22.96 -2.58
N ASN A 225 15.89 23.04 -1.80
CA ASN A 225 15.90 23.56 -0.43
C ASN A 225 14.78 22.94 0.40
N GLY A 226 14.87 21.62 0.60
CA GLY A 226 13.81 20.83 1.21
C GLY A 226 12.67 20.49 0.25
N LEU A 227 11.79 19.61 0.72
CA LEU A 227 10.66 19.08 -0.03
C LEU A 227 9.35 19.50 0.64
N THR A 228 8.39 19.95 -0.15
CA THR A 228 6.99 20.08 0.30
C THR A 228 6.12 19.24 -0.62
N LEU A 229 5.36 18.32 -0.04
CA LEU A 229 4.35 17.52 -0.71
C LEU A 229 2.97 17.85 -0.16
N ALA A 230 1.99 17.97 -1.05
CA ALA A 230 0.59 17.94 -0.64
C ALA A 230 0.14 16.49 -0.38
N TYR A 231 -0.85 16.28 0.47
CA TYR A 231 -1.53 14.99 0.62
C TYR A 231 -3.04 15.14 0.47
N VAL A 232 -3.69 14.13 -0.11
CA VAL A 232 -5.15 14.07 -0.25
C VAL A 232 -5.65 12.68 0.15
N PHE A 233 -6.56 12.62 1.11
CA PHE A 233 -7.26 11.38 1.48
C PHE A 233 -8.47 11.19 0.56
N SER A 234 -8.33 10.38 -0.49
CA SER A 234 -9.41 10.16 -1.46
C SER A 234 -10.44 9.14 -0.96
N ARG A 235 -10.00 8.11 -0.24
CA ARG A 235 -10.89 7.16 0.46
C ARG A 235 -10.20 6.64 1.70
N LEU A 236 -10.93 6.57 2.81
CA LEU A 236 -10.48 6.01 4.07
C LEU A 236 -11.15 4.66 4.32
N THR A 237 -10.50 3.80 5.11
CA THR A 237 -11.14 2.59 5.60
C THR A 237 -12.26 2.89 6.59
N GLU A 238 -13.30 2.08 6.59
CA GLU A 238 -14.38 2.12 7.59
C GLU A 238 -14.05 1.25 8.82
N LYS A 239 -12.92 0.52 8.80
CA LYS A 239 -12.48 -0.38 9.89
C LYS A 239 -11.95 0.39 11.11
N ILE A 240 -11.50 1.62 10.89
CA ILE A 240 -11.05 2.55 11.91
C ILE A 240 -11.85 3.83 11.70
N PRO A 241 -12.31 4.52 12.78
CA PRO A 241 -12.95 5.83 12.63
C PRO A 241 -12.10 6.78 11.78
N SER A 242 -12.70 7.47 10.82
CA SER A 242 -11.98 8.28 9.82
C SER A 242 -11.01 9.28 10.44
N ALA A 243 -11.39 9.89 11.57
CA ALA A 243 -10.55 10.85 12.28
C ALA A 243 -9.31 10.18 12.91
N SER A 244 -9.45 8.98 13.46
CA SER A 244 -8.34 8.16 13.95
C SER A 244 -7.42 7.73 12.80
N ALA A 245 -7.98 7.30 11.68
CA ALA A 245 -7.18 6.91 10.50
C ALA A 245 -6.35 8.10 9.98
N GLN A 246 -6.99 9.26 9.79
CA GLN A 246 -6.31 10.51 9.41
C GLN A 246 -5.22 10.88 10.41
N SER A 247 -5.51 10.76 11.71
CA SER A 247 -4.56 11.05 12.75
C SER A 247 -3.29 10.18 12.65
N GLU A 248 -3.45 8.86 12.50
CA GLU A 248 -2.30 7.96 12.38
C GLU A 248 -1.48 8.22 11.10
N MET A 249 -2.13 8.52 9.97
CA MET A 249 -1.43 8.88 8.74
C MET A 249 -0.64 10.19 8.87
N LEU A 250 -1.24 11.21 9.48
CA LEU A 250 -0.57 12.49 9.72
C LEU A 250 0.56 12.37 10.73
N ARG A 251 0.41 11.50 11.74
CA ARG A 251 1.47 11.17 12.69
C ARG A 251 2.67 10.54 11.97
N ALA A 252 2.42 9.63 11.03
CA ALA A 252 3.46 9.01 10.21
C ALA A 252 4.22 10.04 9.35
N PHE A 253 3.51 10.93 8.65
CA PHE A 253 4.12 12.02 7.88
C PHE A 253 4.98 12.93 8.76
N ASN A 254 4.51 13.24 9.97
CA ASN A 254 5.22 14.11 10.89
C ASN A 254 6.55 13.50 11.39
N GLU A 255 6.66 12.18 11.54
CA GLU A 255 7.94 11.55 11.90
C GLU A 255 9.03 11.83 10.85
N TRP A 256 8.69 11.79 9.56
CA TRP A 256 9.62 12.17 8.48
C TRP A 256 9.96 13.66 8.51
N SER A 257 8.96 14.53 8.74
CA SER A 257 9.18 15.97 8.89
C SER A 257 10.03 16.35 10.11
N LYS A 258 9.99 15.58 11.19
CA LYS A 258 10.88 15.77 12.35
C LYS A 258 12.34 15.49 12.01
N ALA A 259 12.58 14.48 11.16
CA ALA A 259 13.92 14.02 10.84
C ALA A 259 14.63 14.83 9.75
N ALA A 260 13.91 15.32 8.73
CA ALA A 260 14.49 15.99 7.57
C ALA A 260 13.72 17.25 7.16
N ASN A 261 14.29 18.01 6.22
CA ASN A 261 13.65 19.18 5.63
C ASN A 261 12.56 18.77 4.61
N VAL A 262 11.57 18.03 5.09
CA VAL A 262 10.39 17.57 4.36
C VAL A 262 9.15 18.10 5.06
N ASN A 263 8.18 18.60 4.31
CA ASN A 263 6.92 19.13 4.83
C ASN A 263 5.74 18.52 4.07
N PHE A 264 4.67 18.25 4.81
CA PHE A 264 3.43 17.70 4.27
C PHE A 264 2.29 18.67 4.52
N THR A 265 1.54 19.03 3.49
CA THR A 265 0.43 19.99 3.58
C THR A 265 -0.86 19.40 3.02
N ALA A 266 -2.01 19.70 3.63
CA ALA A 266 -3.28 19.24 3.09
C ALA A 266 -3.52 19.83 1.68
N GLY A 267 -3.82 18.95 0.73
CA GLY A 267 -4.23 19.31 -0.62
C GLY A 267 -5.75 19.16 -0.81
N THR A 268 -6.26 19.68 -1.92
CA THR A 268 -7.68 19.53 -2.32
C THR A 268 -7.85 18.80 -3.65
N ASN A 269 -6.77 18.58 -4.39
CA ASN A 269 -6.78 17.93 -5.68
C ASN A 269 -5.74 16.81 -5.71
N ALA A 270 -6.19 15.57 -5.67
CA ALA A 270 -5.36 14.37 -5.70
C ALA A 270 -4.57 14.18 -7.02
N GLN A 271 -4.77 15.04 -8.02
CA GLN A 271 -4.10 14.98 -9.32
C GLN A 271 -3.16 16.18 -9.55
N ALA A 272 -2.99 17.05 -8.56
CA ALA A 272 -2.05 18.15 -8.65
C ALA A 272 -0.60 17.64 -8.57
N SER A 273 0.34 18.37 -9.16
CA SER A 273 1.77 18.07 -8.99
C SER A 273 2.17 18.10 -7.51
N ARG A 274 3.17 17.30 -7.16
CA ARG A 274 3.74 17.13 -5.82
C ARG A 274 2.66 16.83 -4.79
N THR A 275 1.69 16.01 -5.18
CA THR A 275 0.59 15.62 -4.31
C THR A 275 0.57 14.11 -4.20
N MET A 276 0.61 13.60 -2.97
CA MET A 276 0.38 12.20 -2.67
C MET A 276 -1.13 11.98 -2.50
N ASN A 277 -1.70 11.10 -3.30
CA ASN A 277 -3.04 10.58 -3.08
C ASN A 277 -2.99 9.35 -2.17
N ILE A 278 -3.81 9.35 -1.13
CA ILE A 278 -3.92 8.24 -0.19
C ILE A 278 -5.28 7.58 -0.40
N LEU A 279 -5.26 6.29 -0.76
CA LEU A 279 -6.43 5.55 -1.17
C LEU A 279 -6.53 4.19 -0.48
N PHE A 280 -7.60 3.98 0.27
CA PHE A 280 -8.01 2.64 0.70
C PHE A 280 -8.88 1.98 -0.39
N ALA A 281 -8.43 0.83 -0.91
CA ALA A 281 -9.12 0.13 -1.98
C ALA A 281 -8.98 -1.38 -1.87
N ARG A 282 -9.77 -2.13 -2.64
CA ARG A 282 -9.81 -3.60 -2.60
C ARG A 282 -9.59 -4.14 -3.99
N GLY A 283 -8.90 -5.27 -4.10
CA GLY A 283 -8.67 -5.93 -5.38
C GLY A 283 -8.15 -4.94 -6.43
N PRO A 284 -8.65 -5.00 -7.67
CA PRO A 284 -8.34 -4.05 -8.73
C PRO A 284 -8.92 -2.65 -8.46
N HIS A 285 -8.06 -1.62 -8.41
CA HIS A 285 -8.44 -0.30 -7.90
C HIS A 285 -7.91 0.91 -8.70
N GLY A 286 -7.51 0.69 -9.96
CA GLY A 286 -7.18 1.75 -10.91
C GLY A 286 -5.76 1.67 -11.47
N ASP A 287 -4.84 1.06 -10.75
CA ASP A 287 -3.50 0.78 -11.28
C ASP A 287 -3.38 -0.67 -11.77
N ALA A 288 -2.16 -1.05 -12.19
CA ALA A 288 -1.85 -2.39 -12.66
C ALA A 288 -1.56 -3.40 -11.52
N TYR A 289 -1.76 -3.02 -10.26
CA TYR A 289 -1.33 -3.73 -9.06
C TYR A 289 -2.53 -4.02 -8.16
N PRO A 290 -3.41 -4.95 -8.54
CA PRO A 290 -4.56 -5.27 -7.72
C PRO A 290 -4.13 -5.86 -6.37
N PHE A 291 -4.87 -5.53 -5.30
CA PHE A 291 -4.70 -6.20 -4.02
C PHE A 291 -5.19 -7.66 -4.06
N ASP A 292 -4.67 -8.47 -3.15
CA ASP A 292 -4.83 -9.92 -3.10
C ASP A 292 -5.87 -10.39 -2.06
N GLY A 293 -6.48 -9.46 -1.34
CA GLY A 293 -7.48 -9.75 -0.33
C GLY A 293 -6.84 -10.05 1.04
N PRO A 294 -7.60 -10.63 1.98
CA PRO A 294 -7.17 -10.67 3.38
C PRO A 294 -5.87 -11.45 3.64
N GLY A 295 -4.94 -10.80 4.33
CA GLY A 295 -3.73 -11.39 4.88
C GLY A 295 -2.53 -11.42 3.92
N GLY A 296 -2.58 -10.67 2.84
CA GLY A 296 -1.55 -10.59 1.82
C GLY A 296 -0.79 -9.27 1.88
N VAL A 297 -0.82 -8.53 0.77
CA VAL A 297 -0.18 -7.23 0.61
C VAL A 297 -0.96 -6.17 1.39
N LEU A 298 -0.30 -5.48 2.34
CA LEU A 298 -0.96 -4.43 3.10
C LEU A 298 -1.13 -3.14 2.30
N ALA A 299 -0.14 -2.78 1.51
CA ALA A 299 -0.10 -1.53 0.77
C ALA A 299 0.91 -1.61 -0.37
N HIS A 300 0.80 -0.66 -1.29
CA HIS A 300 1.90 -0.32 -2.20
C HIS A 300 1.97 1.19 -2.39
N THR A 301 3.16 1.65 -2.77
CA THR A 301 3.45 3.06 -3.04
C THR A 301 4.18 3.22 -4.34
N PHE A 302 3.96 4.34 -5.02
CA PHE A 302 4.68 4.69 -6.24
C PHE A 302 5.83 5.65 -5.91
N TYR A 303 6.99 5.42 -6.51
CA TYR A 303 8.16 6.25 -6.29
C TYR A 303 8.00 7.69 -6.84
N PRO A 304 8.85 8.63 -6.40
CA PRO A 304 8.90 9.97 -6.95
C PRO A 304 9.17 10.02 -8.46
N ALA A 305 8.76 11.12 -9.09
CA ALA A 305 9.16 11.42 -10.46
C ALA A 305 10.69 11.58 -10.57
N PRO A 306 11.33 11.06 -11.63
CA PRO A 306 10.73 10.57 -12.88
C PRO A 306 10.46 9.05 -12.91
N ALA A 307 10.72 8.29 -11.84
CA ALA A 307 10.52 6.84 -11.83
C ALA A 307 9.04 6.51 -12.12
N ASN A 308 8.13 7.17 -11.40
CA ASN A 308 6.72 7.24 -11.76
C ASN A 308 6.39 8.68 -12.20
N PRO A 309 5.64 8.86 -13.30
CA PRO A 309 5.21 10.20 -13.70
C PRO A 309 4.13 10.74 -12.76
N GLU A 310 4.06 12.05 -12.59
CA GLU A 310 2.88 12.69 -11.99
C GLU A 310 1.64 12.46 -12.88
N PRO A 311 0.44 12.24 -12.29
CA PRO A 311 0.10 12.48 -10.88
C PRO A 311 0.28 11.28 -9.93
N ILE A 312 0.64 10.08 -10.39
CA ILE A 312 0.70 8.90 -9.51
C ILE A 312 1.97 8.85 -8.64
N ALA A 313 2.96 9.68 -8.95
CA ALA A 313 4.21 9.73 -8.19
C ALA A 313 3.98 10.09 -6.71
N GLY A 314 4.41 9.21 -5.80
CA GLY A 314 4.20 9.35 -4.36
C GLY A 314 2.83 8.90 -3.86
N ASP A 315 1.93 8.44 -4.75
CA ASP A 315 0.63 7.89 -4.33
C ASP A 315 0.82 6.63 -3.51
N MET A 316 -0.04 6.46 -2.50
CA MET A 316 -0.04 5.35 -1.56
C MET A 316 -1.42 4.69 -1.54
N HIS A 317 -1.46 3.41 -1.87
CA HIS A 317 -2.68 2.62 -1.82
C HIS A 317 -2.58 1.60 -0.68
N LEU A 318 -3.65 1.47 0.10
CA LEU A 318 -3.76 0.55 1.23
C LEU A 318 -4.88 -0.45 0.97
N ASP A 319 -4.63 -1.74 1.24
CA ASP A 319 -5.62 -2.79 1.01
C ASP A 319 -6.74 -2.72 2.06
N ASP A 320 -7.91 -2.29 1.63
CA ASP A 320 -9.11 -2.20 2.44
C ASP A 320 -9.79 -3.56 2.67
N ASP A 321 -9.22 -4.68 2.24
CA ASP A 321 -9.58 -6.01 2.74
C ASP A 321 -8.83 -6.38 4.03
N GLU A 322 -7.74 -5.69 4.36
CA GLU A 322 -6.94 -5.93 5.57
C GLU A 322 -7.56 -5.39 6.87
N ARG A 323 -7.35 -6.07 7.99
CA ARG A 323 -7.95 -5.70 9.29
C ARG A 323 -7.17 -4.57 9.98
N TRP A 324 -7.18 -3.39 9.37
CA TRP A 324 -6.55 -2.17 9.87
C TRP A 324 -6.91 -1.89 11.32
N GLN A 325 -5.88 -1.65 12.13
CA GLN A 325 -5.96 -1.33 13.55
C GLN A 325 -4.98 -0.21 13.91
N VAL A 326 -5.05 0.27 15.16
CA VAL A 326 -4.12 1.26 15.72
C VAL A 326 -3.34 0.62 16.86
N GLY A 327 -2.02 0.48 16.72
CA GLY A 327 -1.11 -0.12 17.71
C GLY A 327 -1.22 -1.63 17.87
N ALA A 328 -1.66 -2.35 16.83
CA ALA A 328 -1.76 -3.81 16.81
C ALA A 328 -1.19 -4.40 15.50
N ASN A 329 -1.35 -5.71 15.25
CA ASN A 329 -0.62 -6.42 14.19
C ASN A 329 -0.67 -5.72 12.79
N THR A 330 -1.86 -5.38 12.29
CA THR A 330 -2.05 -4.59 11.05
C THR A 330 -2.20 -3.11 11.39
N ASP A 331 -1.13 -2.51 11.92
CA ASP A 331 -1.12 -1.11 12.37
C ASP A 331 -1.04 -0.13 11.21
N LEU A 332 -2.02 0.77 11.14
CA LEU A 332 -2.09 1.79 10.10
C LEU A 332 -0.90 2.75 10.13
N PHE A 333 -0.50 3.21 11.32
CA PHE A 333 0.65 4.11 11.43
C PHE A 333 1.93 3.48 10.90
N SER A 334 2.21 2.24 11.28
CA SER A 334 3.44 1.54 10.89
C SER A 334 3.50 1.30 9.39
N ALA A 335 2.39 0.89 8.76
CA ALA A 335 2.31 0.74 7.32
C ALA A 335 2.51 2.09 6.60
N VAL A 336 1.77 3.13 7.00
CA VAL A 336 1.88 4.45 6.37
C VAL A 336 3.25 5.07 6.59
N LEU A 337 3.88 4.86 7.74
CA LEU A 337 5.24 5.33 8.02
C LEU A 337 6.24 4.73 7.04
N HIS A 338 6.14 3.42 6.78
CA HIS A 338 6.96 2.71 5.80
C HIS A 338 6.68 3.18 4.37
N GLU A 339 5.41 3.19 3.97
CA GLU A 339 4.99 3.62 2.64
C GLU A 339 5.36 5.09 2.36
N THR A 340 5.34 5.96 3.37
CA THR A 340 5.80 7.35 3.21
C THR A 340 7.29 7.40 2.88
N GLY A 341 8.11 6.50 3.40
CA GLY A 341 9.51 6.42 3.02
C GLY A 341 9.67 6.13 1.52
N HIS A 342 8.87 5.21 0.97
CA HIS A 342 8.81 4.98 -0.47
C HIS A 342 8.32 6.21 -1.25
N ALA A 343 7.29 6.90 -0.77
CA ALA A 343 6.78 8.13 -1.38
C ALA A 343 7.80 9.27 -1.37
N LEU A 344 8.76 9.24 -0.43
CA LEU A 344 9.92 10.13 -0.35
C LEU A 344 11.13 9.62 -1.16
N GLY A 345 11.04 8.46 -1.79
CA GLY A 345 12.11 7.92 -2.62
C GLY A 345 12.98 6.86 -1.95
N LEU A 346 12.77 6.53 -0.67
CA LEU A 346 13.61 5.55 0.02
C LEU A 346 13.35 4.14 -0.49
N MET A 347 14.44 3.39 -0.67
CA MET A 347 14.39 1.95 -0.92
C MET A 347 14.40 1.17 0.40
N HIS A 348 14.10 -0.13 0.31
CA HIS A 348 14.20 -0.99 1.48
C HIS A 348 15.62 -1.04 2.03
N THR A 349 15.74 -0.98 3.35
CA THR A 349 16.99 -1.24 4.07
C THR A 349 17.13 -2.72 4.44
N ASP A 350 18.37 -3.16 4.64
CA ASP A 350 18.67 -4.51 5.12
C ASP A 350 18.78 -4.57 6.66
N ASN A 351 18.62 -3.42 7.31
CA ASN A 351 18.72 -3.28 8.76
C ASN A 351 17.36 -3.52 9.42
N PRO A 352 17.20 -4.59 10.21
CA PRO A 352 15.94 -4.85 10.90
C PRO A 352 15.63 -3.88 12.04
N ALA A 353 16.39 -2.80 12.23
CA ALA A 353 16.08 -1.75 13.19
C ALA A 353 15.39 -0.54 12.55
N ASP A 354 15.44 -0.43 11.23
CA ASP A 354 14.85 0.68 10.48
C ASP A 354 13.40 0.37 10.07
N VAL A 355 12.64 1.41 9.78
CA VAL A 355 11.25 1.35 9.29
C VAL A 355 11.22 0.80 7.88
N MET A 356 12.15 1.20 7.01
CA MET A 356 12.22 0.75 5.62
C MET A 356 12.68 -0.71 5.47
N TYR A 357 12.72 -1.52 6.54
CA TYR A 357 12.98 -2.95 6.44
C TYR A 357 11.80 -3.64 5.73
N PRO A 358 11.99 -4.61 4.81
CA PRO A 358 10.96 -5.13 3.91
C PRO A 358 9.82 -5.94 4.57
N TYR A 359 9.72 -5.92 5.90
CA TYR A 359 8.63 -6.55 6.63
C TYR A 359 8.02 -5.53 7.59
N TYR A 360 6.74 -5.25 7.41
CA TYR A 360 5.97 -4.42 8.32
C TYR A 360 6.00 -5.04 9.71
N ARG A 361 6.20 -4.15 10.68
CA ARG A 361 6.24 -4.46 12.10
C ARG A 361 5.76 -3.23 12.85
N LEU A 362 5.33 -3.42 14.09
CA LEU A 362 4.93 -2.32 14.94
C LEU A 362 6.09 -1.35 15.14
N GLN A 363 5.89 -0.13 14.69
CA GLN A 363 6.85 0.96 14.78
C GLN A 363 6.23 2.16 15.48
N THR A 364 7.09 2.97 16.10
CA THR A 364 6.67 4.22 16.76
C THR A 364 7.50 5.42 16.33
N HIS A 365 8.66 5.21 15.71
CA HIS A 365 9.61 6.23 15.29
C HIS A 365 10.53 5.70 14.18
N LEU A 366 11.25 6.60 13.51
CA LEU A 366 12.24 6.26 12.48
C LEU A 366 13.52 5.68 13.09
N GLY A 367 14.12 4.72 12.38
CA GLY A 367 15.45 4.21 12.70
C GLY A 367 16.55 5.19 12.25
N ALA A 368 17.75 5.01 12.80
CA ALA A 368 18.89 5.87 12.46
C ALA A 368 19.28 5.76 10.97
N GLY A 369 19.11 4.58 10.36
CA GLY A 369 19.36 4.39 8.93
C GLY A 369 18.35 5.16 8.06
N ASP A 370 17.07 5.12 8.43
CA ASP A 370 16.02 5.88 7.74
C ASP A 370 16.33 7.39 7.78
N ILE A 371 16.67 7.92 8.97
CA ILE A 371 17.00 9.32 9.20
C ILE A 371 18.19 9.75 8.34
N ALA A 372 19.27 8.97 8.34
CA ALA A 372 20.47 9.29 7.58
C ALA A 372 20.19 9.35 6.07
N VAL A 373 19.41 8.41 5.53
CA VAL A 373 19.07 8.36 4.11
C VAL A 373 18.17 9.54 3.72
N VAL A 374 17.09 9.82 4.47
CA VAL A 374 16.18 10.93 4.13
C VAL A 374 16.86 12.29 4.28
N GLN A 375 17.76 12.47 5.24
CA GLN A 375 18.58 13.68 5.38
C GLN A 375 19.59 13.84 4.23
N ALA A 376 20.16 12.75 3.73
CA ALA A 376 21.03 12.81 2.55
C ALA A 376 20.25 13.25 1.29
N MET A 377 18.96 12.92 1.19
CA MET A 377 18.10 13.31 0.07
C MET A 377 17.60 14.75 0.16
N TYR A 378 17.17 15.19 1.34
CA TYR A 378 16.41 16.44 1.50
C TYR A 378 17.06 17.47 2.42
N GLY A 379 18.18 17.13 3.03
CA GLY A 379 18.86 17.95 4.03
C GLY A 379 18.28 17.76 5.44
N THR A 380 19.07 18.17 6.42
CA THR A 380 18.63 18.27 7.82
C THR A 380 17.64 19.41 7.98
N ARG A 381 16.72 19.28 8.94
CA ARG A 381 15.88 20.40 9.35
C ARG A 381 16.71 21.38 10.18
N ASP A 382 16.86 22.61 9.72
CA ASP A 382 17.52 23.65 10.51
C ASP A 382 16.69 23.95 11.77
N GLY A 383 17.35 24.14 12.92
CA GLY A 383 16.70 24.42 14.20
C GLY A 383 15.88 25.72 14.26
N SER A 384 15.87 26.51 13.18
CA SER A 384 14.83 27.52 12.96
C SER A 384 13.53 26.80 12.60
N ALA A 385 12.60 26.74 13.55
CA ALA A 385 11.21 26.40 13.26
C ALA A 385 10.77 27.14 11.97
N PRO A 386 10.05 26.49 11.05
CA PRO A 386 9.55 27.20 9.87
C PRO A 386 8.83 28.49 10.29
N ALA A 387 8.72 29.47 9.39
CA ALA A 387 7.48 30.23 9.36
C ALA A 387 6.38 29.18 9.18
N GLN A 388 5.75 28.80 10.29
CA GLN A 388 4.87 27.65 10.42
C GLN A 388 3.84 27.76 9.28
N PRO A 389 3.86 26.88 8.26
CA PRO A 389 2.60 26.56 7.59
C PRO A 389 1.62 26.26 8.73
N PRO A 390 0.38 26.78 8.72
CA PRO A 390 -0.51 26.72 9.88
C PRO A 390 -0.37 25.35 10.49
N ALA A 391 -0.05 25.28 11.79
CA ALA A 391 0.27 24.04 12.49
C ALA A 391 -0.60 22.94 11.87
N PRO A 392 -0.04 21.81 11.40
CA PRO A 392 -0.92 20.65 11.22
C PRO A 392 -1.73 20.61 12.51
N PRO A 393 -3.07 20.71 12.44
CA PRO A 393 -3.87 20.89 13.64
C PRO A 393 -3.38 19.84 14.62
N SER A 394 -2.99 20.26 15.83
CA SER A 394 -2.59 19.34 16.91
C SER A 394 -3.58 18.20 16.83
N LEU A 395 -3.13 17.02 16.38
CA LEU A 395 -4.05 15.98 15.94
C LEU A 395 -4.96 15.74 17.14
N PRO A 396 -6.28 15.99 17.03
CA PRO A 396 -7.11 15.95 18.21
C PRO A 396 -6.94 14.58 18.85
N LEU A 397 -6.75 14.53 20.16
CA LEU A 397 -6.71 13.25 20.84
C LEU A 397 -8.09 12.59 20.67
N PHE A 398 -8.12 11.43 20.06
CA PHE A 398 -9.33 10.64 19.86
C PHE A 398 -9.31 9.42 20.77
N LEU A 399 -10.48 9.09 21.28
CA LEU A 399 -10.74 7.89 22.07
C LEU A 399 -12.00 7.23 21.52
N THR A 400 -11.89 5.96 21.19
CA THR A 400 -12.99 5.12 20.69
C THR A 400 -13.16 3.94 21.62
N ILE A 401 -14.40 3.61 22.00
CA ILE A 401 -14.75 2.42 22.78
C ILE A 401 -15.49 1.44 21.86
N GLU A 402 -14.84 0.33 21.54
CA GLU A 402 -15.29 -0.62 20.51
C GLU A 402 -16.45 -1.49 20.98
N ASN A 403 -16.48 -1.85 22.26
CA ASN A 403 -17.53 -2.71 22.82
C ASN A 403 -18.64 -1.93 23.53
N SER A 404 -18.85 -0.64 23.20
CA SER A 404 -19.82 0.22 23.92
C SER A 404 -21.29 -0.15 23.66
N ALA A 405 -21.63 -0.64 22.47
CA ALA A 405 -23.02 -0.93 22.07
C ALA A 405 -23.66 -2.09 22.85
N ASP A 406 -22.87 -3.06 23.32
CA ASP A 406 -23.34 -4.27 24.01
C ASP A 406 -23.49 -4.10 25.53
N THR A 407 -23.26 -2.90 26.08
CA THR A 407 -22.95 -2.72 27.52
C THR A 407 -23.98 -1.92 28.32
N THR A 408 -25.21 -1.75 27.81
CA THR A 408 -26.24 -0.98 28.53
C THR A 408 -26.78 -1.69 29.79
N THR A 409 -26.81 -3.03 29.84
CA THR A 409 -27.28 -3.80 31.00
C THR A 409 -26.47 -5.08 31.23
N THR A 410 -26.21 -5.45 32.48
CA THR A 410 -25.52 -6.71 32.85
C THR A 410 -25.96 -7.22 34.22
N THR A 411 -25.78 -8.50 34.52
CA THR A 411 -25.91 -9.06 35.89
C THR A 411 -24.55 -9.30 36.55
N ALA A 412 -23.47 -9.26 35.77
CA ALA A 412 -22.12 -9.49 36.23
C ALA A 412 -21.64 -8.39 37.20
N PRO A 413 -20.78 -8.71 38.18
CA PRO A 413 -20.24 -7.73 39.13
C PRO A 413 -19.17 -6.82 38.52
N SER A 414 -18.72 -7.09 37.29
CA SER A 414 -17.75 -6.27 36.56
C SER A 414 -18.01 -6.31 35.06
N ILE A 415 -17.41 -5.37 34.34
CA ILE A 415 -17.48 -5.28 32.88
C ILE A 415 -16.12 -4.93 32.29
N SER A 416 -15.79 -5.47 31.12
CA SER A 416 -14.56 -5.16 30.41
C SER A 416 -14.81 -4.09 29.35
N PHE A 417 -13.81 -3.25 29.08
CA PHE A 417 -13.82 -2.32 27.94
C PHE A 417 -12.58 -2.49 27.09
N SER A 418 -12.73 -2.24 25.80
CA SER A 418 -11.60 -2.12 24.89
C SER A 418 -11.86 -1.03 23.86
N GLY A 419 -10.78 -0.56 23.26
CA GLY A 419 -10.89 0.32 22.12
C GLY A 419 -9.56 0.90 21.71
N THR A 420 -9.62 2.03 21.01
CA THR A 420 -8.44 2.70 20.46
C THR A 420 -8.31 4.11 20.98
N ALA A 421 -7.07 4.57 21.11
CA ALA A 421 -6.74 5.96 21.33
C ALA A 421 -5.71 6.39 20.28
N SER A 422 -5.96 7.49 19.60
CA SER A 422 -5.17 7.93 18.45
C SER A 422 -5.00 9.45 18.46
N GLY A 423 -3.95 9.95 17.84
CA GLY A 423 -3.64 11.38 17.86
C GLY A 423 -3.06 11.87 19.18
N GLY A 424 -3.22 13.15 19.44
CA GLY A 424 -2.48 13.85 20.49
C GLY A 424 -0.99 13.95 20.20
N THR A 425 -0.26 14.43 21.20
CA THR A 425 1.19 14.61 21.19
C THR A 425 1.85 13.51 22.00
N GLY A 426 2.67 12.68 21.35
CA GLY A 426 3.49 11.67 22.04
C GLY A 426 2.69 10.48 22.59
N PRO A 427 3.23 9.73 23.57
CA PRO A 427 2.58 8.54 24.12
C PRO A 427 1.23 8.86 24.78
N VAL A 428 0.19 8.13 24.37
CA VAL A 428 -1.15 8.20 24.97
C VAL A 428 -1.29 7.19 26.10
N ARG A 429 -1.95 7.60 27.19
CA ARG A 429 -2.33 6.74 28.32
C ARG A 429 -3.85 6.75 28.45
N VAL A 430 -4.43 5.59 28.72
CA VAL A 430 -5.88 5.48 28.95
C VAL A 430 -6.15 5.04 30.39
N ALA A 431 -7.05 5.75 31.05
CA ALA A 431 -7.48 5.50 32.42
C ALA A 431 -9.01 5.53 32.51
N TRP A 432 -9.56 4.97 33.60
CA TRP A 432 -10.99 4.98 33.85
C TRP A 432 -11.32 5.41 35.27
N ARG A 433 -12.54 5.93 35.44
CA ARG A 433 -13.13 6.29 36.73
C ARG A 433 -14.63 5.96 36.75
N THR A 434 -15.11 5.44 37.88
CA THR A 434 -16.54 5.20 38.12
C THR A 434 -17.18 6.35 38.90
N SER A 435 -18.52 6.46 38.83
CA SER A 435 -19.31 7.40 39.65
C SER A 435 -19.12 7.20 41.16
N THR A 436 -18.73 6.00 41.60
CA THR A 436 -18.43 5.70 43.01
C THR A 436 -16.99 5.98 43.40
N GLY A 437 -16.19 6.56 42.50
CA GLY A 437 -14.83 7.02 42.78
C GLY A 437 -13.74 5.97 42.60
N LEU A 438 -14.06 4.74 42.17
CA LEU A 438 -13.04 3.76 41.80
C LEU A 438 -12.33 4.20 40.52
N THR A 439 -11.02 4.00 40.44
CA THR A 439 -10.18 4.35 39.30
C THR A 439 -9.27 3.19 38.90
N GLY A 440 -8.78 3.21 37.67
CA GLY A 440 -7.75 2.29 37.19
C GLY A 440 -7.14 2.74 35.87
N ALA A 441 -6.08 2.04 35.46
CA ALA A 441 -5.44 2.25 34.16
C ALA A 441 -5.84 1.12 33.20
N ALA A 442 -5.94 1.45 31.91
CA ALA A 442 -6.01 0.44 30.86
C ALA A 442 -4.62 -0.15 30.60
N THR A 443 -4.59 -1.38 30.09
CA THR A 443 -3.40 -1.98 29.51
C THR A 443 -3.33 -1.61 28.03
N GLY A 444 -2.17 -1.13 27.56
CA GLY A 444 -1.98 -0.62 26.20
C GLY A 444 -2.19 0.89 26.08
N SER A 445 -1.85 1.44 24.92
CA SER A 445 -1.97 2.88 24.61
C SER A 445 -2.87 3.11 23.41
N ALA A 446 -2.38 2.74 22.23
CA ALA A 446 -3.06 2.96 20.95
C ALA A 446 -4.23 1.99 20.76
N SER A 447 -4.01 0.70 21.04
CA SER A 447 -5.04 -0.28 21.37
C SER A 447 -5.01 -0.48 22.89
N TRP A 448 -6.12 -0.24 23.57
CA TRP A 448 -6.21 -0.32 25.02
C TRP A 448 -7.30 -1.30 25.47
N ASN A 449 -7.07 -1.93 26.61
CA ASN A 449 -8.01 -2.87 27.24
C ASN A 449 -8.11 -2.60 28.74
N ILE A 450 -9.34 -2.66 29.26
CA ILE A 450 -9.63 -2.63 30.69
C ILE A 450 -10.32 -3.96 31.00
N PRO A 451 -9.63 -4.92 31.65
CA PRO A 451 -10.14 -6.28 31.80
C PRO A 451 -11.34 -6.37 32.74
N ALA A 452 -11.43 -5.49 33.76
CA ALA A 452 -12.56 -5.46 34.68
C ALA A 452 -12.72 -4.08 35.34
N VAL A 453 -13.89 -3.47 35.14
CA VAL A 453 -14.41 -2.34 35.91
C VAL A 453 -15.48 -2.86 36.86
N PRO A 454 -15.30 -2.75 38.20
CA PRO A 454 -16.31 -3.17 39.17
C PRO A 454 -17.62 -2.37 39.05
N LEU A 455 -18.75 -3.05 39.26
CA LEU A 455 -20.10 -2.50 39.14
C LEU A 455 -20.93 -2.70 40.41
N ASN A 456 -21.57 -1.64 40.88
CA ASN A 456 -22.60 -1.70 41.91
C ASN A 456 -23.95 -2.07 41.30
N ILE A 457 -24.85 -2.68 42.09
CA ILE A 457 -26.25 -2.88 41.65
C ILE A 457 -26.88 -1.52 41.35
N GLY A 458 -27.59 -1.43 40.23
CA GLY A 458 -28.15 -0.18 39.72
C GLY A 458 -27.28 0.48 38.66
N GLY A 459 -27.42 1.80 38.51
CA GLY A 459 -26.71 2.56 37.49
C GLY A 459 -25.27 2.85 37.85
N ASN A 460 -24.36 2.56 36.93
CA ASN A 460 -22.94 2.88 37.02
C ASN A 460 -22.59 3.82 35.87
N GLN A 461 -21.95 4.93 36.18
CA GLN A 461 -21.34 5.79 35.17
C GLN A 461 -19.84 5.57 35.17
N ILE A 462 -19.26 5.36 33.99
CA ILE A 462 -17.85 5.01 33.82
C ILE A 462 -17.27 5.99 32.82
N THR A 463 -16.36 6.83 33.27
CA THR A 463 -15.62 7.75 32.41
C THR A 463 -14.30 7.09 32.04
N ILE A 464 -14.05 6.93 30.75
CA ILE A 464 -12.75 6.51 30.21
C ILE A 464 -12.09 7.77 29.63
N THR A 465 -10.84 8.01 30.00
CA THR A 465 -10.07 9.19 29.63
C THR A 465 -8.76 8.76 28.99
N ALA A 466 -8.51 9.25 27.77
CA ALA A 466 -7.19 9.22 27.17
C ALA A 466 -6.45 10.53 27.48
N THR A 467 -5.16 10.44 27.73
CA THR A 467 -4.26 11.58 28.01
C THR A 467 -2.97 11.41 27.23
N ASP A 468 -2.59 12.41 26.45
CA ASP A 468 -1.33 12.40 25.70
C ASP A 468 -0.14 12.96 26.51
N ALA A 469 1.04 13.04 25.92
CA ALA A 469 2.24 13.57 26.58
C ALA A 469 2.27 15.10 26.68
N ALA A 470 1.42 15.81 25.92
CA ALA A 470 1.17 17.24 26.11
C ALA A 470 0.12 17.52 27.19
N SER A 471 -0.43 16.47 27.82
CA SER A 471 -1.53 16.53 28.80
C SER A 471 -2.89 16.92 28.21
N ASP A 472 -3.07 16.84 26.89
CA ASP A 472 -4.38 16.93 26.28
C ASP A 472 -5.21 15.70 26.66
N THR A 473 -6.49 15.89 26.91
CA THR A 473 -7.40 14.81 27.33
C THR A 473 -8.66 14.76 26.51
N VAL A 474 -9.11 13.53 26.23
CA VAL A 474 -10.43 13.24 25.67
C VAL A 474 -11.08 12.18 26.56
N SER A 475 -12.36 12.36 26.87
CA SER A 475 -13.09 11.44 27.73
C SER A 475 -14.40 10.99 27.08
N GLN A 476 -14.76 9.74 27.29
CA GLN A 476 -16.05 9.17 26.94
C GLN A 476 -16.75 8.66 28.20
N LEU A 477 -18.05 8.94 28.30
CA LEU A 477 -18.89 8.53 29.42
C LEU A 477 -19.78 7.36 28.98
N LEU A 478 -19.70 6.27 29.71
CA LEU A 478 -20.53 5.08 29.54
C LEU A 478 -21.52 4.96 30.70
N SER A 479 -22.71 4.44 30.39
CA SER A 479 -23.73 4.13 31.40
C SER A 479 -24.06 2.64 31.36
N VAL A 480 -23.82 1.96 32.47
CA VAL A 480 -24.04 0.51 32.61
C VAL A 480 -25.01 0.26 33.77
N MET A 481 -26.14 -0.38 33.48
CA MET A 481 -27.09 -0.80 34.50
C MET A 481 -26.80 -2.23 34.94
N ARG A 482 -26.33 -2.41 36.17
CA ARG A 482 -26.18 -3.75 36.75
C ARG A 482 -27.49 -4.17 37.42
N GLN A 483 -28.11 -5.22 36.92
CA GLN A 483 -29.30 -5.83 37.50
C GLN A 483 -28.91 -6.85 38.57
N GLN A 484 -29.78 -7.00 39.57
CA GLN A 484 -29.66 -8.08 40.53
C GLN A 484 -29.89 -9.41 39.80
N PRO A 485 -29.05 -10.43 40.00
CA PRO A 485 -29.30 -11.76 39.44
C PRO A 485 -30.70 -12.23 39.86
N PRO A 486 -31.48 -12.87 38.98
CA PRO A 486 -32.78 -13.40 39.36
C PRO A 486 -32.60 -14.33 40.55
N THR A 487 -33.34 -14.05 41.62
CA THR A 487 -33.31 -14.88 42.82
C THR A 487 -33.83 -16.25 42.43
N ALA A 488 -33.06 -17.31 42.71
CA ALA A 488 -33.49 -18.67 42.42
C ALA A 488 -34.86 -18.90 43.07
N ALA A 489 -35.85 -19.28 42.26
CA ALA A 489 -37.18 -19.61 42.75
C ALA A 489 -37.05 -20.74 43.79
N PRO A 490 -37.78 -20.68 44.92
CA PRO A 490 -37.84 -21.80 45.85
C PRO A 490 -38.29 -23.07 45.11
N PRO A 491 -37.80 -24.27 45.45
CA PRO A 491 -38.23 -25.49 44.81
C PRO A 491 -39.74 -25.65 44.96
N THR A 492 -40.46 -25.70 43.84
CA THR A 492 -41.90 -25.89 43.82
C THR A 492 -42.22 -27.34 44.15
N ASN A 493 -42.99 -27.55 45.22
CA ASN A 493 -43.59 -28.84 45.57
C ASN A 493 -44.57 -29.27 44.46
N PRO A 494 -44.73 -30.59 44.18
CA PRO A 494 -45.38 -31.06 42.97
C PRO A 494 -46.90 -30.79 42.95
N ALA A 495 -47.39 -30.48 41.75
CA ALA A 495 -48.77 -30.07 41.48
C ALA A 495 -49.80 -31.18 41.77
N PRO A 496 -51.00 -30.85 42.28
CA PRO A 496 -52.17 -31.74 42.27
C PRO A 496 -52.85 -31.75 40.89
N PRO A 497 -53.59 -32.82 40.55
CA PRO A 497 -53.97 -33.12 39.18
C PRO A 497 -55.15 -32.29 38.65
N THR A 498 -55.15 -32.18 37.32
CA THR A 498 -56.09 -31.50 36.42
C THR A 498 -57.56 -31.91 36.57
N LYS A 499 -58.48 -30.98 36.32
CA LYS A 499 -59.87 -31.25 35.93
C LYS A 499 -60.22 -30.50 34.63
N PRO A 500 -61.01 -31.08 33.70
CA PRO A 500 -60.98 -30.75 32.27
C PRO A 500 -62.08 -29.79 31.82
N THR A 501 -61.81 -29.02 30.75
CA THR A 501 -62.82 -28.24 30.00
C THR A 501 -62.64 -28.34 28.49
N ILE A 502 -63.58 -29.11 27.91
CA ILE A 502 -64.34 -29.03 26.63
C ILE A 502 -63.81 -28.14 25.47
N PRO A 503 -63.84 -28.65 24.21
CA PRO A 503 -63.28 -27.97 23.03
C PRO A 503 -64.29 -27.09 22.28
N THR A 504 -63.80 -26.00 21.67
CA THR A 504 -64.51 -25.27 20.59
C THR A 504 -63.59 -25.08 19.38
N SER A 505 -64.17 -25.34 18.21
CA SER A 505 -63.59 -25.48 16.86
C SER A 505 -63.49 -24.12 16.11
N PRO A 506 -63.07 -24.03 14.83
CA PRO A 506 -61.89 -23.28 14.41
C PRO A 506 -62.23 -22.01 13.60
N ALA A 507 -61.26 -21.11 13.43
CA ALA A 507 -61.36 -19.96 12.53
C ALA A 507 -60.37 -20.11 11.34
N PRO A 508 -60.72 -19.60 10.14
CA PRO A 508 -60.15 -20.08 8.88
C PRO A 508 -59.03 -19.19 8.29
N THR A 509 -58.33 -19.80 7.33
CA THR A 509 -57.31 -19.31 6.40
C THR A 509 -57.57 -17.91 5.78
N PRO A 510 -56.54 -17.07 5.54
CA PRO A 510 -56.66 -15.87 4.72
C PRO A 510 -56.34 -16.13 3.23
N ALA A 511 -57.11 -15.49 2.34
CA ALA A 511 -56.86 -15.36 0.90
C ALA A 511 -57.11 -13.88 0.49
N PRO A 512 -56.86 -13.47 -0.77
CA PRO A 512 -55.73 -12.63 -1.19
C PRO A 512 -56.10 -11.17 -1.50
N ALA A 513 -55.06 -10.37 -1.75
CA ALA A 513 -55.10 -8.95 -2.08
C ALA A 513 -55.63 -8.64 -3.51
N ALA A 514 -56.32 -7.50 -3.63
CA ALA A 514 -56.47 -6.65 -4.82
C ALA A 514 -57.29 -5.38 -4.44
N PRO A 515 -57.40 -4.32 -5.26
CA PRO A 515 -56.42 -3.66 -6.12
C PRO A 515 -56.37 -2.12 -5.88
N THR A 516 -55.30 -1.49 -6.37
CA THR A 516 -55.10 -0.04 -6.45
C THR A 516 -55.87 0.61 -7.61
N THR A 517 -56.33 1.86 -7.44
CA THR A 517 -56.59 2.88 -8.50
C THR A 517 -56.98 4.22 -7.84
N PRO A 518 -56.96 5.37 -8.53
CA PRO A 518 -55.87 5.97 -9.30
C PRO A 518 -55.59 7.43 -8.87
N ALA A 519 -54.44 7.95 -9.31
CA ALA A 519 -54.00 9.32 -9.10
C ALA A 519 -54.67 10.33 -10.06
N THR A 520 -54.85 11.56 -9.58
CA THR A 520 -55.08 12.78 -10.38
C THR A 520 -54.07 13.88 -9.98
N PRO A 521 -53.81 14.85 -10.88
CA PRO A 521 -52.47 15.37 -11.15
C PRO A 521 -52.16 16.71 -10.47
N VAL A 522 -50.87 16.97 -10.22
CA VAL A 522 -50.38 18.30 -9.82
C VAL A 522 -49.37 18.82 -10.84
N LEU A 523 -49.61 20.08 -11.22
CA LEU A 523 -48.93 20.99 -12.15
C LEU A 523 -47.44 21.21 -11.81
N PRO A 524 -46.58 21.61 -12.78
CA PRO A 524 -45.13 21.64 -12.60
C PRO A 524 -44.70 22.87 -11.80
N THR A 525 -43.78 22.65 -10.85
CA THR A 525 -43.08 23.72 -10.12
C THR A 525 -41.75 24.06 -10.83
N PRO A 526 -41.29 25.32 -10.74
CA PRO A 526 -40.32 25.90 -11.65
C PRO A 526 -38.88 25.45 -11.34
N GLN A 527 -38.12 25.33 -12.42
CA GLN A 527 -36.70 25.02 -12.45
C GLN A 527 -35.88 26.03 -11.60
N PRO A 528 -35.03 25.58 -10.66
CA PRO A 528 -34.12 26.48 -9.95
C PRO A 528 -33.01 26.99 -10.88
N PRO A 529 -32.41 28.16 -10.60
CA PRO A 529 -31.39 28.76 -11.45
C PRO A 529 -30.07 27.98 -11.43
N ARG A 530 -29.30 28.07 -12.53
CA ARG A 530 -27.97 27.47 -12.72
C ARG A 530 -27.07 27.64 -11.48
N SER A 531 -26.59 26.52 -10.94
CA SER A 531 -25.59 26.51 -9.87
C SER A 531 -24.19 26.85 -10.42
N PRO A 532 -23.42 27.73 -9.74
CA PRO A 532 -22.03 27.97 -10.06
C PRO A 532 -21.17 26.80 -9.54
N GLY A 533 -20.58 26.07 -10.49
CA GLY A 533 -19.49 25.11 -10.28
C GLY A 533 -19.87 23.84 -9.56
N ASP A 534 -20.54 22.91 -10.27
CA ASP A 534 -20.59 21.52 -9.80
C ASP A 534 -19.17 20.95 -9.64
N ARG A 535 -18.94 20.24 -8.53
CA ARG A 535 -17.64 19.66 -8.14
C ARG A 535 -17.70 18.15 -7.94
N THR A 536 -18.87 17.55 -8.14
CA THR A 536 -19.05 16.11 -7.95
C THR A 536 -18.61 15.42 -9.23
N PRO A 537 -17.62 14.50 -9.20
CA PRO A 537 -17.24 13.77 -10.40
C PRO A 537 -18.28 12.69 -10.74
N PRO A 538 -18.45 12.36 -12.03
CA PRO A 538 -19.38 11.33 -12.46
C PRO A 538 -19.04 9.97 -11.86
N TRP A 539 -20.04 9.16 -11.55
CA TRP A 539 -19.86 7.74 -11.29
C TRP A 539 -19.63 6.99 -12.60
N LEU A 540 -18.78 5.95 -12.58
CA LEU A 540 -18.42 5.16 -13.77
C LEU A 540 -18.22 3.67 -13.41
N LEU A 541 -18.84 2.81 -14.22
CA LEU A 541 -18.76 1.34 -14.13
C LEU A 541 -18.54 0.72 -15.50
N ILE A 542 -17.63 -0.23 -15.60
CA ILE A 542 -17.47 -1.12 -16.76
C ILE A 542 -18.34 -2.35 -16.49
N THR A 543 -19.37 -2.58 -17.31
CA THR A 543 -20.32 -3.71 -17.16
C THR A 543 -19.98 -4.88 -18.06
N TYR A 544 -19.36 -4.59 -19.22
CA TYR A 544 -18.80 -5.61 -20.08
C TYR A 544 -17.40 -5.20 -20.51
N PRO A 545 -16.46 -6.13 -20.49
CA PRO A 545 -16.50 -7.39 -19.77
C PRO A 545 -16.54 -7.14 -18.24
N GLY A 546 -17.30 -7.98 -17.51
CA GLY A 546 -17.57 -7.78 -16.07
C GLY A 546 -16.40 -8.08 -15.14
N SER A 547 -15.24 -8.43 -15.70
CA SER A 547 -13.99 -8.69 -14.98
C SER A 547 -12.99 -7.57 -15.26
N SER A 548 -12.21 -7.21 -14.25
CA SER A 548 -11.16 -6.18 -14.34
C SER A 548 -9.83 -6.69 -14.90
N ILE A 549 -9.67 -8.01 -15.02
CA ILE A 549 -8.57 -8.67 -15.75
C ILE A 549 -9.13 -9.75 -16.66
N ILE A 550 -8.81 -9.70 -17.95
CA ILE A 550 -9.34 -10.64 -18.94
C ILE A 550 -8.27 -11.06 -19.91
N ALA A 551 -8.22 -12.36 -20.21
CA ALA A 551 -7.39 -12.88 -21.27
C ALA A 551 -8.18 -12.99 -22.58
N THR A 552 -7.58 -12.60 -23.71
CA THR A 552 -8.16 -12.74 -25.05
C THR A 552 -7.07 -13.05 -26.08
N SER A 553 -7.42 -13.67 -27.20
CA SER A 553 -6.52 -13.78 -28.37
C SER A 553 -6.81 -12.73 -29.45
N ALA A 554 -7.94 -12.01 -29.31
CA ALA A 554 -8.37 -11.01 -30.27
C ALA A 554 -7.44 -9.78 -30.26
N SER A 555 -7.22 -9.19 -31.45
CA SER A 555 -6.43 -7.96 -31.62
C SER A 555 -7.13 -6.68 -31.20
N ALA A 556 -8.40 -6.78 -30.79
CA ALA A 556 -9.17 -5.68 -30.24
C ALA A 556 -10.21 -6.20 -29.23
N ILE A 557 -10.67 -5.32 -28.33
CA ILE A 557 -11.75 -5.61 -27.37
C ILE A 557 -12.82 -4.53 -27.41
N SER A 558 -14.06 -4.92 -27.10
CA SER A 558 -15.13 -3.97 -26.82
C SER A 558 -15.37 -3.88 -25.31
N LEU A 559 -15.42 -2.65 -24.81
CA LEU A 559 -15.81 -2.34 -23.44
C LEU A 559 -17.16 -1.60 -23.44
N GLN A 560 -18.01 -1.90 -22.47
CA GLN A 560 -19.31 -1.28 -22.28
C GLN A 560 -19.52 -0.97 -20.80
N GLY A 561 -20.35 0.00 -20.51
CA GLY A 561 -20.59 0.36 -19.12
C GLY A 561 -21.66 1.41 -18.90
N LEU A 562 -21.76 1.79 -17.62
CA LEU A 562 -22.68 2.80 -17.14
C LEU A 562 -21.90 4.00 -16.61
N ALA A 563 -22.45 5.20 -16.80
CA ALA A 563 -21.99 6.39 -16.11
C ALA A 563 -23.18 7.28 -15.72
N ALA A 564 -23.12 7.91 -14.56
CA ALA A 564 -24.17 8.82 -14.12
C ALA A 564 -23.60 9.88 -13.20
N ASP A 565 -24.26 11.03 -13.14
CA ASP A 565 -23.81 12.20 -12.41
C ASP A 565 -25.01 13.09 -12.03
N ASN A 566 -24.86 13.95 -11.02
CA ASN A 566 -25.90 14.87 -10.58
C ASN A 566 -26.22 15.99 -11.59
N VAL A 567 -25.28 16.37 -12.46
CA VAL A 567 -25.52 17.30 -13.58
C VAL A 567 -25.43 16.62 -14.95
N GLY A 568 -25.09 15.34 -14.99
CA GLY A 568 -25.11 14.49 -16.18
C GLY A 568 -23.74 14.35 -16.85
N VAL A 569 -23.55 13.20 -17.51
CA VAL A 569 -22.29 12.85 -18.19
C VAL A 569 -22.30 13.36 -19.64
N THR A 570 -21.29 14.11 -20.02
CA THR A 570 -21.17 14.78 -21.33
C THR A 570 -20.38 13.94 -22.34
N TRP A 571 -19.34 13.23 -21.90
CA TRP A 571 -18.62 12.27 -22.74
C TRP A 571 -17.85 11.22 -21.95
N VAL A 572 -17.63 10.08 -22.59
CA VAL A 572 -16.77 9.01 -22.10
C VAL A 572 -15.66 8.76 -23.12
N THR A 573 -14.42 8.70 -22.68
CA THR A 573 -13.24 8.40 -23.50
C THR A 573 -12.54 7.16 -23.02
N TRP A 574 -11.67 6.62 -23.86
CA TRP A 574 -10.81 5.51 -23.52
C TRP A 574 -9.38 5.78 -23.98
N LYS A 575 -8.40 5.21 -23.27
CA LYS A 575 -6.98 5.25 -23.60
C LYS A 575 -6.35 3.91 -23.22
N THR A 576 -5.47 3.39 -24.06
CA THR A 576 -4.68 2.20 -23.75
C THR A 576 -3.31 2.58 -23.20
N SER A 577 -2.70 1.71 -22.38
CA SER A 577 -1.29 1.82 -21.96
C SER A 577 -0.33 1.89 -23.15
N THR A 578 -0.75 1.36 -24.29
CA THR A 578 -0.03 1.36 -25.57
C THR A 578 -0.17 2.67 -26.36
N GLY A 579 -0.83 3.68 -25.80
CA GLY A 579 -0.88 5.04 -26.33
C GLY A 579 -2.03 5.35 -27.28
N THR A 580 -2.82 4.35 -27.68
CA THR A 580 -4.04 4.59 -28.48
C THR A 580 -5.16 5.17 -27.61
N SER A 581 -6.01 6.00 -28.19
CA SER A 581 -7.15 6.57 -27.45
C SER A 581 -8.33 6.86 -28.38
N GLY A 582 -9.51 7.02 -27.80
CA GLY A 582 -10.73 7.32 -28.54
C GLY A 582 -11.89 7.74 -27.65
N ARG A 583 -13.05 7.98 -28.27
CA ARG A 583 -14.30 8.32 -27.58
C ARG A 583 -15.25 7.13 -27.65
N ALA A 584 -15.93 6.84 -26.53
CA ALA A 584 -16.99 5.86 -26.50
C ALA A 584 -18.28 6.44 -27.10
N ILE A 585 -19.14 5.57 -27.61
CA ILE A 585 -20.48 5.91 -28.10
C ILE A 585 -21.43 5.90 -26.92
N GLY A 586 -22.19 6.98 -26.72
CA GLY A 586 -23.09 7.14 -25.57
C GLY A 586 -22.42 7.74 -24.34
N THR A 587 -23.22 8.09 -23.33
CA THR A 587 -22.75 8.70 -22.07
C THR A 587 -23.25 7.94 -20.85
N MET A 588 -24.57 7.78 -20.70
CA MET A 588 -25.14 6.99 -19.59
C MET A 588 -24.94 5.49 -19.77
N ASN A 589 -25.28 4.98 -20.96
CA ASN A 589 -24.89 3.65 -21.43
C ASN A 589 -23.85 3.89 -22.51
N TRP A 590 -22.59 3.58 -22.22
CA TRP A 590 -21.48 3.86 -23.12
C TRP A 590 -20.87 2.57 -23.68
N VAL A 591 -20.38 2.65 -24.91
CA VAL A 591 -19.74 1.54 -25.63
C VAL A 591 -18.47 2.02 -26.33
N ALA A 592 -17.33 1.44 -25.97
CA ALA A 592 -16.09 1.52 -26.73
C ALA A 592 -15.97 0.24 -27.58
N GLY A 593 -16.33 0.34 -28.86
CA GLY A 593 -16.61 -0.84 -29.71
C GLY A 593 -15.40 -1.59 -30.24
N SER A 594 -14.24 -0.94 -30.38
CA SER A 594 -13.04 -1.57 -30.96
C SER A 594 -11.78 -0.88 -30.44
N ILE A 595 -11.31 -1.32 -29.28
CA ILE A 595 -10.09 -0.84 -28.65
C ILE A 595 -8.93 -1.74 -29.09
N PRO A 596 -7.92 -1.24 -29.82
CA PRO A 596 -6.79 -2.04 -30.27
C PRO A 596 -5.98 -2.59 -29.09
N LEU A 597 -5.57 -3.86 -29.21
CA LEU A 597 -4.77 -4.56 -28.21
C LEU A 597 -3.44 -5.03 -28.84
N LEU A 598 -2.34 -4.79 -28.15
CA LEU A 598 -1.04 -5.42 -28.45
C LEU A 598 -0.93 -6.75 -27.69
N TYR A 599 -0.03 -7.65 -28.08
CA TYR A 599 0.23 -8.87 -27.28
C TYR A 599 0.76 -8.48 -25.89
N GLY A 600 0.40 -9.26 -24.87
CA GLY A 600 0.69 -8.98 -23.46
C GLY A 600 -0.39 -8.16 -22.76
N ASN A 601 0.00 -7.45 -21.71
CA ASN A 601 -0.92 -6.70 -20.86
C ASN A 601 -1.30 -5.35 -21.49
N ASN A 602 -2.58 -5.13 -21.71
CA ASN A 602 -3.12 -3.85 -22.17
C ASN A 602 -3.98 -3.26 -21.06
N VAL A 603 -3.52 -2.18 -20.43
CA VAL A 603 -4.38 -1.44 -19.49
C VAL A 603 -5.23 -0.50 -20.32
N VAL A 604 -6.55 -0.71 -20.30
CA VAL A 604 -7.50 0.15 -20.98
C VAL A 604 -8.20 1.01 -19.95
N THR A 605 -7.87 2.30 -19.92
CA THR A 605 -8.49 3.31 -19.06
C THR A 605 -9.70 3.92 -19.74
N ILE A 606 -10.87 3.83 -19.12
CA ILE A 606 -12.10 4.55 -19.45
C ILE A 606 -12.21 5.78 -18.55
N ARG A 607 -12.57 6.94 -19.09
CA ARG A 607 -12.79 8.17 -18.32
C ARG A 607 -14.12 8.83 -18.72
N ALA A 608 -14.96 9.15 -17.74
CA ALA A 608 -16.22 9.87 -17.92
C ALA A 608 -16.06 11.33 -17.46
N PHE A 609 -16.73 12.24 -18.13
CA PHE A 609 -16.71 13.68 -17.84
C PHE A 609 -18.13 14.23 -17.73
N ASP A 610 -18.37 15.11 -16.76
CA ASP A 610 -19.61 15.86 -16.66
C ASP A 610 -19.56 17.19 -17.44
N ALA A 611 -20.60 18.02 -17.31
CA ALA A 611 -20.68 19.31 -18.01
C ALA A 611 -19.86 20.43 -17.32
N ALA A 612 -19.45 20.23 -16.07
CA ALA A 612 -18.63 21.14 -15.28
C ALA A 612 -17.12 20.88 -15.43
N GLY A 613 -16.74 19.77 -16.08
CA GLY A 613 -15.37 19.34 -16.31
C GLY A 613 -14.82 18.39 -15.26
N ASN A 614 -15.61 17.95 -14.28
CA ASN A 614 -15.17 16.91 -13.35
C ASN A 614 -15.12 15.57 -14.09
N SER A 615 -14.22 14.69 -13.67
CA SER A 615 -14.05 13.40 -14.31
C SER A 615 -13.76 12.29 -13.32
N SER A 616 -14.20 11.09 -13.65
CA SER A 616 -13.79 9.85 -13.00
C SER A 616 -13.32 8.87 -14.04
N TRP A 617 -12.56 7.87 -13.61
CA TRP A 617 -12.03 6.87 -14.52
C TRP A 617 -12.02 5.48 -13.89
N ARG A 618 -12.01 4.47 -14.75
CA ARG A 618 -11.84 3.05 -14.43
C ARG A 618 -10.88 2.44 -15.44
N CYS A 619 -10.25 1.33 -15.11
CA CYS A 619 -9.45 0.60 -16.07
C CYS A 619 -9.80 -0.89 -16.04
N VAL A 620 -9.43 -1.57 -17.12
CA VAL A 620 -9.44 -3.02 -17.22
C VAL A 620 -8.09 -3.45 -17.82
N THR A 621 -7.50 -4.48 -17.25
CA THR A 621 -6.31 -5.11 -17.82
C THR A 621 -6.74 -6.21 -18.76
N VAL A 622 -6.34 -6.10 -20.03
CA VAL A 622 -6.64 -7.09 -21.06
C VAL A 622 -5.33 -7.74 -21.48
N VAL A 623 -5.16 -8.99 -21.04
CA VAL A 623 -4.02 -9.82 -21.41
C VAL A 623 -4.30 -10.43 -22.77
N ARG A 624 -3.70 -9.88 -23.82
CA ARG A 624 -3.78 -10.48 -25.14
C ARG A 624 -2.70 -11.56 -25.24
N ARG A 625 -3.09 -12.81 -25.43
CA ARG A 625 -2.17 -13.95 -25.56
C ARG A 625 -2.32 -14.63 -26.90
#